data_AF-A0A2E0S546-F1
#
_entry.id   AF-A0A2E0S546-F1
#
_cell.length_a   1.000
_cell.length_b   1.000
_cell.length_c   1.000
_cell.angle_alpha   90.00
_cell.angle_beta   90.00
_cell.angle_gamma   90.00
#
_symmetry.space_group_name_H-M   'P 1'
#
loop_
_entity.id
_entity.type
_entity.pdbx_description
1 polymer ?
#
loop_
_entity_poly.entity_id
_entity_poly.type
_entity_poly.pdbx_seq_one_letter_code
_entity_poly.pdbx_strand_id
1 'polypeptide(L)'
;MSETDGQMLGITVLPEYFQVEGVERVLDNCQDVAGATAITTSPYVMRLSNPEEGQREPPIDAGAGDVRLLDRPLWGKRELFVSTSPSFHANKSLYINTCYQPPQGDKLTETEGEIVAEALSMMKSRGLKTFFQVQAAIPPGYRVQFSGVVKKDEPLLPNGRQVDNRVAANASLASEDVLNYQIALIKDLFQQYPNVDGVRIDWPEYPPYKLDSAFLDFNPQVSRWCLDEKEFSDIRQVVSEAYHWLHGNLTDEHVRELTSLEALSDTFHNLGFHQGLSQWLKLKQRLVTNYIERVRTALDDSGFKDRLLVPHA
;
A
#
# COMPACT_ATOMS: atom_id res chain seq x y z
N MET A 1 -19.22 6.77 22.87
CA MET A 1 -18.85 5.39 22.48
C MET A 1 -18.99 4.55 23.73
N SER A 2 -20.03 3.73 23.83
CA SER A 2 -20.32 2.90 25.01
C SER A 2 -19.40 1.69 25.06
N GLU A 3 -19.01 1.29 26.28
CA GLU A 3 -18.09 0.21 26.65
C GLU A 3 -18.58 -1.22 26.30
N THR A 4 -19.31 -1.40 25.19
CA THR A 4 -19.82 -2.70 24.72
C THR A 4 -19.58 -2.96 23.23
N ASP A 5 -18.72 -2.21 22.56
CA ASP A 5 -18.13 -2.67 21.30
C ASP A 5 -16.93 -3.55 21.67
N GLY A 6 -17.11 -4.88 21.55
CA GLY A 6 -16.00 -5.81 21.69
C GLY A 6 -14.83 -5.39 20.81
N GLN A 7 -13.60 -5.61 21.29
CA GLN A 7 -12.38 -5.27 20.55
C GLN A 7 -12.45 -5.81 19.12
N MET A 8 -12.25 -4.95 18.11
CA MET A 8 -12.31 -5.35 16.71
C MET A 8 -11.20 -6.37 16.42
N LEU A 9 -11.58 -7.57 15.97
CA LEU A 9 -10.66 -8.59 15.49
C LEU A 9 -10.80 -8.68 13.97
N GLY A 10 -9.84 -8.08 13.27
CA GLY A 10 -9.79 -8.05 11.81
C GLY A 10 -8.97 -9.20 11.23
N ILE A 11 -9.50 -9.88 10.21
CA ILE A 11 -8.75 -10.84 9.39
C ILE A 11 -8.69 -10.33 7.94
N THR A 12 -7.50 -10.39 7.33
CA THR A 12 -7.37 -10.17 5.88
C THR A 12 -7.53 -11.49 5.16
N VAL A 13 -8.46 -11.55 4.22
CA VAL A 13 -8.73 -12.71 3.37
C VAL A 13 -8.48 -12.30 1.93
N LEU A 14 -7.56 -13.00 1.25
CA LEU A 14 -7.34 -12.78 -0.17
C LEU A 14 -8.54 -13.34 -0.97
N PRO A 15 -9.02 -12.64 -2.00
CA PRO A 15 -10.29 -12.95 -2.66
C PRO A 15 -10.31 -14.33 -3.34
N GLU A 16 -9.17 -14.85 -3.77
CA GLU A 16 -9.06 -16.17 -4.37
C GLU A 16 -9.43 -17.32 -3.41
N TYR A 17 -9.37 -17.12 -2.10
CA TYR A 17 -9.89 -18.12 -1.15
C TYR A 17 -11.41 -18.23 -1.23
N PHE A 18 -12.14 -17.15 -1.54
CA PHE A 18 -13.57 -17.22 -1.82
C PHE A 18 -13.84 -18.00 -3.12
N GLN A 19 -13.00 -17.81 -4.15
CA GLN A 19 -13.12 -18.53 -5.43
C GLN A 19 -12.85 -20.04 -5.28
N VAL A 20 -11.86 -20.42 -4.48
CA VAL A 20 -11.43 -21.82 -4.36
C VAL A 20 -12.27 -22.60 -3.36
N GLU A 21 -12.67 -21.97 -2.25
CA GLU A 21 -13.28 -22.67 -1.11
C GLU A 21 -14.76 -22.35 -0.90
N GLY A 22 -15.26 -21.31 -1.57
CA GLY A 22 -16.61 -20.79 -1.39
C GLY A 22 -16.71 -19.80 -0.24
N VAL A 23 -17.58 -18.80 -0.40
CA VAL A 23 -17.79 -17.71 0.56
C VAL A 23 -18.17 -18.24 1.94
N GLU A 24 -19.19 -19.10 2.02
CA GLU A 24 -19.75 -19.61 3.28
C GLU A 24 -18.67 -20.26 4.16
N ARG A 25 -17.93 -21.22 3.60
CA ARG A 25 -16.87 -21.93 4.32
C ARG A 25 -15.77 -20.99 4.81
N VAL A 26 -15.38 -20.01 4.02
CA VAL A 26 -14.35 -19.05 4.44
C VAL A 26 -14.86 -18.20 5.60
N LEU A 27 -16.12 -17.75 5.54
CA LEU A 27 -16.72 -16.95 6.61
C LEU A 27 -16.93 -17.76 7.90
N ASP A 28 -17.35 -19.02 7.82
CA ASP A 28 -17.49 -19.90 8.99
C ASP A 28 -16.15 -20.04 9.73
N ASN A 29 -15.05 -20.22 8.99
CA ASN A 29 -13.72 -20.29 9.61
C ASN A 29 -13.29 -18.94 10.22
N CYS A 30 -13.53 -17.82 9.53
CA CYS A 30 -13.12 -16.51 10.04
C CYS A 30 -13.93 -16.11 11.28
N GLN A 31 -15.24 -16.28 11.24
CA GLN A 31 -16.14 -15.83 12.30
C GLN A 31 -16.28 -16.87 13.42
N ASP A 32 -16.64 -18.11 13.09
CA ASP A 32 -17.05 -19.08 14.10
C ASP A 32 -15.85 -19.77 14.76
N VAL A 33 -14.75 -19.94 14.03
CA VAL A 33 -13.52 -20.54 14.56
C VAL A 33 -12.56 -19.48 15.10
N ALA A 34 -12.26 -18.44 14.32
CA ALA A 34 -11.28 -17.43 14.71
C ALA A 34 -11.88 -16.24 15.48
N GLY A 35 -13.21 -16.11 15.55
CA GLY A 35 -13.86 -15.02 16.29
C GLY A 35 -13.77 -13.65 15.63
N ALA A 36 -13.49 -13.59 14.31
CA ALA A 36 -13.34 -12.32 13.61
C ALA A 36 -14.64 -11.51 13.65
N THR A 37 -14.49 -10.20 13.87
CA THR A 37 -15.59 -9.22 13.82
C THR A 37 -15.45 -8.25 12.64
N ALA A 38 -14.32 -8.32 11.93
CA ALA A 38 -14.07 -7.59 10.70
C ALA A 38 -13.29 -8.45 9.69
N ILE A 39 -13.61 -8.31 8.41
CA ILE A 39 -12.86 -8.93 7.31
C ILE A 39 -12.44 -7.85 6.31
N THR A 40 -11.17 -7.90 5.92
CA THR A 40 -10.62 -7.13 4.81
C THR A 40 -10.36 -8.06 3.62
N THR A 41 -10.77 -7.66 2.41
CA THR A 41 -10.44 -8.36 1.16
C THR A 41 -9.92 -7.37 0.12
N SER A 42 -9.65 -7.80 -1.11
CA SER A 42 -9.20 -6.94 -2.21
C SER A 42 -10.17 -7.00 -3.40
N PRO A 43 -10.28 -5.92 -4.20
CA PRO A 43 -11.27 -5.84 -5.29
C PRO A 43 -10.72 -6.45 -6.59
N TYR A 44 -10.30 -7.71 -6.53
CA TYR A 44 -9.81 -8.46 -7.70
C TYR A 44 -10.24 -9.92 -7.63
N VAL A 45 -10.08 -10.60 -8.76
CA VAL A 45 -10.23 -12.05 -8.90
C VAL A 45 -9.03 -12.63 -9.63
N MET A 46 -8.77 -13.92 -9.40
CA MET A 46 -7.63 -14.63 -9.97
C MET A 46 -8.07 -15.85 -10.79
N ARG A 47 -7.22 -16.23 -11.74
CA ARG A 47 -7.29 -17.52 -12.45
C ARG A 47 -5.90 -18.13 -12.58
N LEU A 48 -5.85 -19.45 -12.70
CA LEU A 48 -4.61 -20.15 -13.06
C LEU A 48 -4.10 -19.63 -14.41
N SER A 49 -2.78 -19.53 -14.50
CA SER A 49 -2.06 -19.11 -15.70
C SER A 49 -0.79 -19.96 -15.89
N ASN A 50 -0.11 -19.73 -16.99
CA ASN A 50 1.20 -20.32 -17.27
C ASN A 50 2.32 -19.38 -16.81
N PRO A 51 3.58 -19.85 -16.72
CA PRO A 51 4.71 -19.01 -16.30
C PRO A 51 5.06 -17.85 -17.22
N GLU A 52 4.64 -17.89 -18.50
CA GLU A 52 4.97 -16.87 -19.49
C GLU A 52 4.01 -15.66 -19.40
N GLU A 53 2.76 -15.90 -19.00
CA GLU A 53 1.69 -14.89 -18.95
C GLU A 53 1.24 -14.54 -17.53
N GLY A 54 1.56 -15.39 -16.55
CA GLY A 54 1.14 -15.28 -15.17
C GLY A 54 2.22 -14.76 -14.22
N GLN A 55 1.78 -14.31 -13.05
CA GLN A 55 2.67 -14.03 -11.93
C GLN A 55 2.69 -15.25 -11.00
N ARG A 56 3.88 -15.60 -10.50
CA ARG A 56 4.01 -16.65 -9.48
C ARG A 56 3.29 -16.22 -8.21
N GLU A 57 2.53 -17.13 -7.59
CA GLU A 57 2.09 -17.04 -6.21
C GLU A 57 2.59 -18.20 -5.37
N PRO A 58 3.16 -17.93 -4.16
CA PRO A 58 3.36 -16.60 -3.56
C PRO A 58 4.44 -15.76 -4.31
N PRO A 59 4.47 -14.43 -4.16
CA PRO A 59 5.34 -13.58 -4.96
C PRO A 59 6.81 -13.72 -4.53
N ILE A 60 7.72 -13.44 -5.46
CA ILE A 60 9.18 -13.58 -5.24
C ILE A 60 9.75 -12.43 -4.40
N ASP A 61 9.05 -11.30 -4.24
CA ASP A 61 9.40 -10.18 -3.35
C ASP A 61 10.88 -9.79 -3.38
N ALA A 62 11.36 -9.28 -4.52
CA ALA A 62 12.76 -8.89 -4.71
C ALA A 62 13.79 -10.02 -4.46
N GLY A 63 13.35 -11.28 -4.59
CA GLY A 63 14.16 -12.48 -4.38
C GLY A 63 14.01 -13.10 -2.99
N ALA A 64 13.42 -12.40 -2.01
CA ALA A 64 13.28 -12.92 -0.64
C ALA A 64 12.12 -13.93 -0.47
N GLY A 65 11.23 -14.01 -1.46
CA GLY A 65 10.05 -14.87 -1.47
C GLY A 65 10.18 -16.13 -2.32
N ASP A 66 11.33 -16.37 -2.93
CA ASP A 66 11.56 -17.49 -3.87
C ASP A 66 11.35 -18.88 -3.23
N VAL A 67 11.71 -19.04 -1.96
CA VAL A 67 11.52 -20.28 -1.18
C VAL A 67 10.14 -20.40 -0.53
N ARG A 68 9.29 -19.35 -0.61
CA ARG A 68 7.97 -19.36 0.04
C ARG A 68 7.00 -20.25 -0.74
N LEU A 69 6.19 -20.99 0.01
CA LEU A 69 5.07 -21.78 -0.47
C LEU A 69 3.81 -21.38 0.32
N LEU A 70 2.65 -21.50 -0.30
CA LEU A 70 1.38 -21.31 0.38
C LEU A 70 1.17 -22.44 1.39
N ASP A 71 0.87 -22.08 2.64
CA ASP A 71 0.46 -23.05 3.65
C ASP A 71 -0.94 -23.60 3.37
N ARG A 72 -1.82 -22.74 2.84
CA ARG A 72 -3.17 -23.11 2.38
C ARG A 72 -3.17 -23.16 0.85
N PRO A 73 -3.30 -24.35 0.23
CA PRO A 73 -3.20 -24.47 -1.23
C PRO A 73 -4.32 -23.73 -1.98
N LEU A 74 -3.98 -23.09 -3.10
CA LEU A 74 -4.92 -22.51 -4.06
C LEU A 74 -5.04 -23.44 -5.26
N TRP A 75 -6.27 -23.83 -5.62
CA TRP A 75 -6.55 -24.86 -6.65
C TRP A 75 -5.70 -26.13 -6.48
N GLY A 76 -5.50 -26.55 -5.23
CA GLY A 76 -4.70 -27.74 -4.88
C GLY A 76 -3.18 -27.57 -5.01
N LYS A 77 -2.69 -26.34 -5.26
CA LYS A 77 -1.26 -26.05 -5.44
C LYS A 77 -0.74 -25.12 -4.33
N ARG A 78 0.49 -25.36 -3.89
CA ARG A 78 1.19 -24.51 -2.92
C ARG A 78 2.10 -23.47 -3.58
N GLU A 79 2.29 -23.60 -4.89
CA GLU A 79 2.99 -22.69 -5.77
C GLU A 79 2.33 -22.81 -7.14
N LEU A 80 2.04 -21.67 -7.76
CA LEU A 80 1.29 -21.60 -9.01
C LEU A 80 1.58 -20.30 -9.74
N PHE A 81 1.16 -20.22 -11.00
CA PHE A 81 1.14 -18.97 -11.75
C PHE A 81 -0.31 -18.55 -11.94
N VAL A 82 -0.58 -17.26 -11.77
CA VAL A 82 -1.93 -16.69 -11.81
C VAL A 82 -1.97 -15.44 -12.67
N SER A 83 -3.13 -15.20 -13.28
CA SER A 83 -3.48 -13.90 -13.85
C SER A 83 -4.60 -13.29 -13.02
N THR A 84 -4.60 -11.96 -12.91
CA THR A 84 -5.53 -11.23 -12.05
C THR A 84 -6.23 -10.13 -12.82
N SER A 85 -7.52 -10.00 -12.55
CA SER A 85 -8.38 -8.97 -13.11
C SER A 85 -9.09 -8.23 -11.98
N PRO A 86 -9.44 -6.94 -12.14
CA PRO A 86 -10.29 -6.27 -11.16
C PRO A 86 -11.64 -7.00 -11.07
N SER A 87 -12.27 -6.99 -9.90
CA SER A 87 -13.59 -7.61 -9.70
C SER A 87 -14.75 -6.72 -10.16
N PHE A 88 -14.46 -5.57 -10.77
CA PHE A 88 -15.42 -4.56 -11.18
C PHE A 88 -14.98 -3.87 -12.48
N HIS A 89 -15.93 -3.19 -13.15
CA HIS A 89 -15.63 -2.29 -14.26
C HIS A 89 -15.58 -0.85 -13.75
N ALA A 90 -14.40 -0.24 -13.85
CA ALA A 90 -14.18 1.09 -13.32
C ALA A 90 -14.98 2.19 -14.05
N ASN A 91 -15.52 3.14 -13.29
CA ASN A 91 -16.15 4.35 -13.85
C ASN A 91 -15.06 5.35 -14.28
N LYS A 92 -14.68 5.28 -15.56
CA LYS A 92 -13.62 6.12 -16.15
C LYS A 92 -13.80 7.63 -15.91
N SER A 93 -15.04 8.11 -15.75
CA SER A 93 -15.30 9.54 -15.49
C SER A 93 -14.72 10.03 -14.16
N LEU A 94 -14.46 9.14 -13.20
CA LEU A 94 -13.85 9.50 -11.91
C LEU A 94 -12.34 9.76 -12.02
N TYR A 95 -11.68 9.27 -13.08
CA TYR A 95 -10.23 9.27 -13.23
C TYR A 95 -9.74 10.38 -14.18
N ILE A 96 -10.55 11.41 -14.43
CA ILE A 96 -10.23 12.49 -15.39
C ILE A 96 -9.12 13.44 -14.90
N ASN A 97 -8.89 13.52 -13.59
CA ASN A 97 -7.94 14.45 -12.98
C ASN A 97 -6.60 13.77 -12.66
N THR A 98 -6.26 12.72 -13.40
CA THR A 98 -5.02 11.98 -13.23
C THR A 98 -4.50 11.48 -14.58
N CYS A 99 -3.18 11.35 -14.73
CA CYS A 99 -2.58 10.68 -15.89
C CYS A 99 -2.75 9.16 -15.87
N TYR A 100 -3.14 8.57 -14.74
CA TYR A 100 -3.27 7.12 -14.59
C TYR A 100 -4.61 6.62 -15.11
N GLN A 101 -4.58 5.50 -15.83
CA GLN A 101 -5.79 4.83 -16.30
C GLN A 101 -6.39 3.95 -15.20
N PRO A 102 -7.73 3.85 -15.11
CA PRO A 102 -8.37 2.97 -14.15
C PRO A 102 -8.11 1.48 -14.44
N PRO A 103 -8.38 0.59 -13.46
CA PRO A 103 -8.37 -0.86 -13.69
C PRO A 103 -9.32 -1.23 -14.83
N GLN A 104 -8.81 -2.01 -15.79
CA GLN A 104 -9.61 -2.49 -16.92
C GLN A 104 -10.12 -3.89 -16.62
N GLY A 105 -11.44 -4.03 -16.53
CA GLY A 105 -12.08 -5.35 -16.46
C GLY A 105 -11.95 -6.12 -17.77
N ASP A 106 -11.89 -7.44 -17.66
CA ASP A 106 -11.82 -8.39 -18.77
C ASP A 106 -12.89 -9.50 -18.62
N LYS A 107 -12.80 -10.55 -19.44
CA LYS A 107 -13.71 -11.70 -19.36
C LYS A 107 -13.73 -12.37 -17.97
N LEU A 108 -12.63 -12.34 -17.22
CA LEU A 108 -12.61 -12.87 -15.86
C LEU A 108 -13.36 -11.96 -14.90
N THR A 109 -13.27 -10.65 -15.06
CA THR A 109 -14.15 -9.70 -14.35
C THR A 109 -15.61 -10.02 -14.59
N GLU A 110 -16.00 -10.29 -15.83
CA GLU A 110 -17.40 -10.60 -16.20
C GLU A 110 -17.90 -11.93 -15.61
N THR A 111 -17.03 -12.93 -15.48
CA THR A 111 -17.41 -14.29 -15.10
C THR A 111 -17.28 -14.58 -13.61
N GLU A 112 -16.27 -13.99 -12.96
CA GLU A 112 -15.91 -14.31 -11.58
C GLU A 112 -16.00 -13.08 -10.65
N GLY A 113 -16.07 -11.85 -11.19
CA GLY A 113 -16.00 -10.62 -10.38
C GLY A 113 -17.11 -10.50 -9.32
N GLU A 114 -18.27 -11.11 -9.56
CA GLU A 114 -19.42 -11.08 -8.65
C GLU A 114 -19.12 -11.75 -7.29
N ILE A 115 -18.18 -12.69 -7.22
CA ILE A 115 -17.83 -13.40 -5.97
C ILE A 115 -17.40 -12.43 -4.85
N VAL A 116 -16.77 -11.31 -5.22
CA VAL A 116 -16.35 -10.29 -4.25
C VAL A 116 -17.56 -9.55 -3.68
N ALA A 117 -18.55 -9.21 -4.52
CA ALA A 117 -19.80 -8.60 -4.07
C ALA A 117 -20.64 -9.57 -3.22
N GLU A 118 -20.70 -10.85 -3.61
CA GLU A 118 -21.34 -11.91 -2.82
C GLU A 118 -20.70 -12.04 -1.44
N ALA A 119 -19.36 -12.11 -1.38
CA ALA A 119 -18.61 -12.21 -0.14
C ALA A 119 -18.90 -11.03 0.79
N LEU A 120 -18.86 -9.80 0.28
CA LEU A 120 -19.18 -8.59 1.06
C LEU A 120 -20.63 -8.57 1.55
N SER A 121 -21.57 -9.00 0.71
CA SER A 121 -22.98 -9.10 1.10
C SER A 121 -23.19 -10.10 2.24
N MET A 122 -22.54 -11.28 2.15
CA MET A 122 -22.65 -12.32 3.17
C MET A 122 -21.95 -11.93 4.48
N MET A 123 -20.79 -11.26 4.40
CA MET A 123 -20.13 -10.69 5.58
C MET A 123 -21.07 -9.72 6.31
N LYS A 124 -21.70 -8.81 5.55
CA LYS A 124 -22.63 -7.83 6.12
C LYS A 124 -23.86 -8.47 6.73
N SER A 125 -24.44 -9.50 6.11
CA SER A 125 -25.58 -10.23 6.69
C SER A 125 -25.23 -10.97 7.98
N ARG A 126 -23.94 -11.30 8.18
CA ARG A 126 -23.41 -11.91 9.41
C ARG A 126 -22.97 -10.87 10.46
N GLY A 127 -23.18 -9.58 10.21
CA GLY A 127 -22.80 -8.49 11.13
C GLY A 127 -21.30 -8.20 11.17
N LEU A 128 -20.50 -8.72 10.24
CA LEU A 128 -19.07 -8.43 10.14
C LEU A 128 -18.85 -7.05 9.53
N LYS A 129 -17.85 -6.32 10.04
CA LYS A 129 -17.33 -5.12 9.36
C LYS A 129 -16.54 -5.54 8.13
N THR A 130 -16.69 -4.78 7.05
CA THR A 130 -16.13 -5.12 5.75
C THR A 130 -15.20 -4.02 5.23
N PHE A 131 -14.02 -4.40 4.77
CA PHE A 131 -13.04 -3.47 4.23
C PHE A 131 -12.48 -3.97 2.91
N PHE A 132 -12.17 -3.04 2.01
CA PHE A 132 -11.20 -3.31 0.97
C PHE A 132 -9.80 -2.90 1.41
N GLN A 133 -8.80 -3.72 1.14
CA GLN A 133 -7.40 -3.31 1.15
C GLN A 133 -7.01 -2.82 -0.24
N VAL A 134 -6.53 -1.57 -0.28
CA VAL A 134 -5.92 -0.97 -1.48
C VAL A 134 -4.52 -0.48 -1.11
N GLN A 135 -3.60 -0.56 -2.06
CA GLN A 135 -2.22 -0.10 -1.88
C GLN A 135 -2.17 1.42 -2.01
N ALA A 136 -1.49 2.10 -1.09
CA ALA A 136 -1.29 3.54 -1.18
C ALA A 136 -0.30 3.88 -2.29
N ALA A 137 -0.65 4.83 -3.15
CA ALA A 137 0.28 5.38 -4.12
C ALA A 137 0.92 4.36 -5.09
N ILE A 138 0.26 3.23 -5.37
CA ILE A 138 0.73 2.26 -6.38
C ILE A 138 -0.31 2.10 -7.51
N PRO A 139 -0.58 3.09 -8.39
CA PRO A 139 -1.53 2.88 -9.49
C PRO A 139 -1.22 1.59 -10.28
N PRO A 140 -2.19 0.68 -10.50
CA PRO A 140 -3.62 0.87 -10.32
C PRO A 140 -4.19 0.58 -8.91
N GLY A 141 -3.36 0.22 -7.93
CA GLY A 141 -3.65 0.40 -6.50
C GLY A 141 -4.46 -0.71 -5.86
N TYR A 142 -4.91 -1.71 -6.61
CA TYR A 142 -5.73 -2.81 -6.10
C TYR A 142 -4.95 -4.11 -5.83
N ARG A 143 -3.65 -4.18 -6.19
CA ARG A 143 -2.74 -5.28 -5.88
C ARG A 143 -1.28 -4.80 -5.92
N VAL A 144 -0.44 -5.28 -5.00
CA VAL A 144 0.94 -4.81 -4.82
C VAL A 144 1.86 -5.14 -6.00
N GLN A 145 1.61 -6.26 -6.69
CA GLN A 145 2.38 -6.69 -7.85
C GLN A 145 2.10 -5.88 -9.14
N PHE A 146 1.20 -4.89 -9.09
CA PHE A 146 0.90 -4.01 -10.21
C PHE A 146 1.51 -2.64 -9.99
N SER A 147 2.23 -2.14 -10.98
CA SER A 147 2.68 -0.76 -10.99
C SER A 147 2.66 -0.22 -12.41
N GLY A 148 1.82 0.79 -12.61
CA GLY A 148 1.80 1.65 -13.78
C GLY A 148 2.47 3.00 -13.50
N VAL A 149 3.27 3.11 -12.42
CA VAL A 149 3.92 4.36 -12.01
C VAL A 149 4.72 4.93 -13.17
N VAL A 150 4.42 6.19 -13.52
CA VAL A 150 5.12 6.89 -14.59
C VAL A 150 6.36 7.59 -14.04
N LYS A 151 7.37 7.76 -14.88
CA LYS A 151 8.69 8.31 -14.51
C LYS A 151 8.65 9.58 -13.65
N LYS A 152 7.74 10.51 -13.94
CA LYS A 152 7.63 11.78 -13.20
C LYS A 152 7.24 11.61 -11.72
N ASP A 153 6.60 10.50 -11.39
CA ASP A 153 6.10 10.19 -10.06
C ASP A 153 6.94 9.12 -9.35
N GLU A 154 8.05 8.68 -9.95
CA GLU A 154 8.95 7.74 -9.28
C GLU A 154 9.61 8.42 -8.08
N PRO A 155 9.60 7.79 -6.89
CA PRO A 155 10.31 8.34 -5.76
C PRO A 155 11.82 8.12 -5.94
N LEU A 156 12.61 9.09 -5.49
CA LEU A 156 14.05 9.12 -5.73
C LEU A 156 14.83 9.13 -4.42
N LEU A 157 16.02 8.54 -4.46
CA LEU A 157 17.06 8.71 -3.45
C LEU A 157 17.58 10.16 -3.46
N PRO A 158 18.25 10.63 -2.39
CA PRO A 158 18.82 11.98 -2.34
C PRO A 158 19.83 12.23 -3.47
N ASN A 159 20.48 11.19 -4.02
CA ASN A 159 21.35 11.32 -5.19
C ASN A 159 20.60 11.40 -6.55
N GLY A 160 19.27 11.35 -6.54
CA GLY A 160 18.40 11.39 -7.73
C GLY A 160 18.23 10.05 -8.44
N ARG A 161 18.77 8.94 -7.90
CA ARG A 161 18.60 7.59 -8.45
C ARG A 161 17.35 6.90 -7.88
N GLN A 162 16.92 5.83 -8.53
CA GLN A 162 15.92 4.92 -7.99
C GLN A 162 16.59 3.90 -7.06
N VAL A 163 15.78 3.29 -6.18
CA VAL A 163 16.19 2.12 -5.39
C VAL A 163 16.08 0.88 -6.27
N ASP A 164 17.20 0.17 -6.42
CA ASP A 164 17.25 -1.08 -7.18
C ASP A 164 16.54 -2.22 -6.42
N ASN A 165 15.85 -3.10 -7.15
CA ASN A 165 15.20 -4.30 -6.61
C ASN A 165 14.29 -4.02 -5.39
N ARG A 166 13.47 -2.97 -5.49
CA ARG A 166 12.52 -2.56 -4.45
C ARG A 166 11.29 -3.48 -4.45
N VAL A 167 10.89 -3.97 -3.27
CA VAL A 167 9.71 -4.84 -3.09
C VAL A 167 8.42 -4.11 -3.46
N ALA A 168 8.23 -2.90 -2.94
CA ALA A 168 7.02 -2.12 -3.15
C ALA A 168 7.21 -1.14 -4.30
N ALA A 169 6.21 -0.99 -5.15
CA ALA A 169 6.31 -0.19 -6.37
C ALA A 169 5.62 1.18 -6.24
N ASN A 170 5.52 1.73 -5.03
CA ASN A 170 4.85 3.00 -4.75
C ASN A 170 5.53 4.18 -5.45
N ALA A 171 4.70 5.09 -5.92
CA ALA A 171 5.04 6.41 -6.42
C ALA A 171 5.30 7.39 -5.28
N SER A 172 5.76 8.58 -5.65
CA SER A 172 5.88 9.74 -4.78
C SER A 172 4.52 10.13 -4.20
N LEU A 173 4.42 10.19 -2.88
CA LEU A 173 3.25 10.73 -2.18
C LEU A 173 3.00 12.22 -2.47
N ALA A 174 4.02 12.93 -2.98
CA ALA A 174 3.89 14.33 -3.40
C ALA A 174 3.21 14.50 -4.76
N SER A 175 2.92 13.41 -5.47
CA SER A 175 2.27 13.46 -6.79
C SER A 175 0.77 13.69 -6.69
N GLU A 176 0.30 14.79 -7.30
CA GLU A 176 -1.12 15.09 -7.43
C GLU A 176 -1.86 14.05 -8.29
N ASP A 177 -1.23 13.55 -9.36
CA ASP A 177 -1.84 12.52 -10.22
C ASP A 177 -2.08 11.22 -9.45
N VAL A 178 -1.14 10.83 -8.59
CA VAL A 178 -1.25 9.62 -7.76
C VAL A 178 -2.34 9.78 -6.71
N LEU A 179 -2.39 10.93 -6.03
CA LEU A 179 -3.44 11.23 -5.07
C LEU A 179 -4.83 11.26 -5.73
N ASN A 180 -4.96 11.93 -6.87
CA ASN A 180 -6.22 12.00 -7.61
C ASN A 180 -6.66 10.61 -8.09
N TYR A 181 -5.71 9.77 -8.51
CA TYR A 181 -5.98 8.37 -8.83
C TYR A 181 -6.51 7.60 -7.62
N GLN A 182 -5.86 7.72 -6.46
CA GLN A 182 -6.30 7.04 -5.23
C GLN A 182 -7.73 7.46 -4.82
N ILE A 183 -8.01 8.77 -4.88
CA ILE A 183 -9.34 9.31 -4.59
C ILE A 183 -10.36 8.74 -5.56
N ALA A 184 -10.05 8.72 -6.87
CA ALA A 184 -10.93 8.15 -7.90
C ALA A 184 -11.21 6.67 -7.65
N LEU A 185 -10.18 5.88 -7.36
CA LEU A 185 -10.30 4.45 -7.06
C LEU A 185 -11.21 4.19 -5.85
N ILE A 186 -10.99 4.88 -4.73
CA ILE A 186 -11.78 4.64 -3.53
C ILE A 186 -13.24 5.05 -3.73
N LYS A 187 -13.48 6.18 -4.42
CA LYS A 187 -14.84 6.60 -4.80
C LYS A 187 -15.54 5.56 -5.66
N ASP A 188 -14.84 5.05 -6.67
CA ASP A 188 -15.36 4.02 -7.57
C ASP A 188 -15.72 2.77 -6.77
N LEU A 189 -14.80 2.27 -5.93
CA LEU A 189 -15.06 1.12 -5.07
C LEU A 189 -16.29 1.30 -4.17
N PHE A 190 -16.49 2.47 -3.55
CA PHE A 190 -17.70 2.73 -2.77
C PHE A 190 -18.97 2.83 -3.61
N GLN A 191 -18.88 3.25 -4.88
CA GLN A 191 -20.01 3.23 -5.82
C GLN A 191 -20.35 1.80 -6.27
N GLN A 192 -19.34 0.99 -6.58
CA GLN A 192 -19.51 -0.39 -7.05
C GLN A 192 -19.95 -1.34 -5.91
N TYR A 193 -19.46 -1.11 -4.69
CA TYR A 193 -19.67 -2.00 -3.55
C TYR A 193 -20.32 -1.26 -2.36
N PRO A 194 -21.63 -0.98 -2.39
CA PRO A 194 -22.31 -0.23 -1.34
C PRO A 194 -22.29 -0.94 0.03
N ASN A 195 -22.00 -2.24 0.07
CA ASN A 195 -21.91 -3.02 1.29
C ASN A 195 -20.60 -2.85 2.05
N VAL A 196 -19.53 -2.32 1.43
CA VAL A 196 -18.23 -2.18 2.10
C VAL A 196 -18.25 -1.05 3.15
N ASP A 197 -17.86 -1.31 4.39
CA ASP A 197 -17.88 -0.31 5.46
C ASP A 197 -16.72 0.70 5.33
N GLY A 198 -15.60 0.30 4.74
CA GLY A 198 -14.48 1.19 4.54
C GLY A 198 -13.36 0.67 3.65
N VAL A 199 -12.30 1.45 3.57
CA VAL A 199 -11.07 1.07 2.88
C VAL A 199 -9.89 1.13 3.85
N ARG A 200 -9.10 0.08 3.86
CA ARG A 200 -7.77 0.02 4.44
C ARG A 200 -6.75 0.44 3.39
N ILE A 201 -6.01 1.52 3.65
CA ILE A 201 -4.88 1.93 2.82
C ILE A 201 -3.63 1.22 3.36
N ASP A 202 -3.09 0.32 2.55
CA ASP A 202 -1.89 -0.44 2.86
C ASP A 202 -0.64 0.34 2.44
N TRP A 203 0.36 0.39 3.33
CA TRP A 203 1.64 1.08 3.13
C TRP A 203 1.49 2.54 2.66
N PRO A 204 0.90 3.42 3.50
CA PRO A 204 0.85 4.85 3.21
C PRO A 204 2.23 5.51 3.16
N GLU A 205 3.29 4.83 3.62
CA GLU A 205 4.70 5.18 3.44
C GLU A 205 5.47 4.02 2.79
N TYR A 206 6.65 4.30 2.22
CA TYR A 206 7.55 3.30 1.62
C TYR A 206 8.02 2.26 2.66
N PRO A 207 7.73 0.97 2.47
CA PRO A 207 8.17 -0.05 3.41
C PRO A 207 9.70 -0.25 3.34
N PRO A 208 10.41 -0.29 4.48
CA PRO A 208 11.87 -0.30 4.53
C PRO A 208 12.47 -1.71 4.38
N TYR A 209 12.01 -2.51 3.41
CA TYR A 209 12.59 -3.84 3.12
C TYR A 209 14.06 -3.79 2.69
N LYS A 210 14.50 -2.62 2.19
CA LYS A 210 15.89 -2.27 1.91
C LYS A 210 16.20 -1.00 2.69
N LEU A 211 17.44 -0.88 3.18
CA LEU A 211 17.89 0.33 3.87
C LEU A 211 17.73 1.56 2.96
N ASP A 212 18.02 1.44 1.67
CA ASP A 212 17.85 2.48 0.66
C ASP A 212 16.42 3.03 0.63
N SER A 213 15.40 2.17 0.77
CA SER A 213 13.99 2.58 0.76
C SER A 213 13.64 3.52 1.92
N ALA A 214 14.37 3.45 3.04
CA ALA A 214 14.16 4.37 4.15
C ALA A 214 14.46 5.83 3.73
N PHE A 215 15.39 6.03 2.78
CA PHE A 215 15.87 7.32 2.26
C PHE A 215 14.99 7.91 1.15
N LEU A 216 13.92 7.23 0.76
CA LEU A 216 12.90 7.82 -0.11
C LEU A 216 12.07 8.83 0.70
N ASP A 217 11.66 9.98 0.17
CA ASP A 217 11.56 10.32 -1.24
C ASP A 217 12.07 11.76 -1.54
N PHE A 218 12.88 11.88 -2.59
CA PHE A 218 13.43 13.12 -3.14
C PHE A 218 12.97 13.42 -4.58
N ASN A 219 11.81 12.92 -4.99
CA ASN A 219 11.16 13.35 -6.22
C ASN A 219 11.04 14.89 -6.25
N PRO A 220 11.26 15.56 -7.41
CA PRO A 220 11.19 17.03 -7.49
C PRO A 220 9.87 17.64 -7.00
N GLN A 221 8.75 16.89 -7.03
CA GLN A 221 7.46 17.36 -6.52
C GLN A 221 7.44 17.54 -5.00
N VAL A 222 8.33 16.87 -4.27
CA VAL A 222 8.46 16.98 -2.81
C VAL A 222 8.89 18.38 -2.37
N SER A 223 9.63 19.12 -3.22
CA SER A 223 10.12 20.47 -2.86
C SER A 223 9.00 21.46 -2.51
N ARG A 224 7.80 21.28 -3.08
CA ARG A 224 6.61 22.10 -2.81
C ARG A 224 6.12 22.01 -1.36
N TRP A 225 6.57 20.98 -0.63
CA TRP A 225 6.23 20.75 0.78
C TRP A 225 7.26 21.35 1.74
N CYS A 226 8.32 21.94 1.21
CA CYS A 226 9.28 22.76 1.92
C CYS A 226 8.87 24.25 1.83
N LEU A 227 9.48 25.10 2.65
CA LEU A 227 9.29 26.55 2.64
C LEU A 227 9.76 27.17 1.33
N ASP A 228 10.90 26.70 0.82
CA ASP A 228 11.48 27.11 -0.45
C ASP A 228 12.41 26.01 -1.03
N GLU A 229 12.94 26.26 -2.23
CA GLU A 229 13.87 25.34 -2.90
C GLU A 229 15.20 25.18 -2.14
N LYS A 230 15.60 26.19 -1.36
CA LYS A 230 16.84 26.15 -0.59
C LYS A 230 16.70 25.15 0.55
N GLU A 231 15.60 25.17 1.30
CA GLU A 231 15.34 24.20 2.37
C GLU A 231 15.35 22.77 1.83
N PHE A 232 14.69 22.52 0.69
CA PHE A 232 14.71 21.19 0.08
C PHE A 232 16.13 20.76 -0.33
N SER A 233 16.92 21.68 -0.89
CA SER A 233 18.32 21.41 -1.24
C SER A 233 19.19 21.14 -0.01
N ASP A 234 19.04 21.91 1.07
CA ASP A 234 19.78 21.74 2.32
C ASP A 234 19.46 20.37 2.95
N ILE A 235 18.17 20.00 3.01
CA ILE A 235 17.73 18.67 3.48
C ILE A 235 18.34 17.57 2.62
N ARG A 236 18.23 17.70 1.29
CA ARG A 236 18.77 16.72 0.34
C ARG A 236 20.26 16.52 0.49
N GLN A 237 21.02 17.59 0.73
CA GLN A 237 22.45 17.50 0.96
C GLN A 237 22.77 16.69 2.23
N VAL A 238 22.18 17.05 3.38
CA VAL A 238 22.45 16.35 4.65
C VAL A 238 22.03 14.89 4.58
N VAL A 239 20.88 14.59 3.98
CA VAL A 239 20.41 13.21 3.83
C VAL A 239 21.27 12.41 2.85
N SER A 240 21.82 13.06 1.81
CA SER A 240 22.82 12.46 0.93
C SER A 240 24.11 12.12 1.70
N GLU A 241 24.62 13.03 2.52
CA GLU A 241 25.82 12.79 3.34
C GLU A 241 25.62 11.63 4.33
N ALA A 242 24.47 11.60 5.02
CA ALA A 242 24.09 10.49 5.91
C ALA A 242 23.96 9.16 5.16
N TYR A 243 23.35 9.17 3.97
CA TYR A 243 23.23 7.99 3.11
C TYR A 243 24.61 7.42 2.74
N HIS A 244 25.54 8.27 2.30
CA HIS A 244 26.90 7.85 1.93
C HIS A 244 27.68 7.35 3.14
N TRP A 245 27.49 7.97 4.31
CA TRP A 245 28.10 7.49 5.55
C TRP A 245 27.63 6.07 5.90
N LEU A 246 26.32 5.82 5.86
CA LEU A 246 25.73 4.51 6.14
C LEU A 246 26.15 3.41 5.14
N HIS A 247 26.32 3.75 3.86
CA HIS A 247 26.56 2.78 2.79
C HIS A 247 28.04 2.60 2.41
N GLY A 248 28.97 3.32 3.05
CA GLY A 248 30.39 3.22 2.67
C GLY A 248 31.42 3.72 3.68
N ASN A 249 31.03 4.49 4.69
CA ASN A 249 31.98 5.06 5.67
C ASN A 249 31.69 4.64 7.12
N LEU A 250 30.83 3.64 7.32
CA LEU A 250 30.65 3.04 8.64
C LEU A 250 31.90 2.24 9.00
N THR A 251 32.37 2.39 10.24
CA THR A 251 33.55 1.69 10.76
C THR A 251 33.13 0.69 11.83
N ASP A 252 33.98 -0.28 12.12
CA ASP A 252 33.74 -1.25 13.21
C ASP A 252 33.62 -0.57 14.58
N GLU A 253 34.21 0.61 14.76
CA GLU A 253 34.07 1.42 15.96
C GLU A 253 32.66 2.01 16.04
N HIS A 254 32.17 2.64 14.95
CA HIS A 254 30.79 3.12 14.89
C HIS A 254 29.78 2.00 15.17
N VAL A 255 29.94 0.81 14.56
CA VAL A 255 29.02 -0.32 14.81
C VAL A 255 29.01 -0.72 16.29
N ARG A 256 30.17 -0.73 16.95
CA ARG A 256 30.28 -1.07 18.37
C ARG A 256 29.69 -0.02 19.30
N GLU A 257 29.64 1.24 18.88
CA GLU A 257 29.03 2.33 19.63
C GLU A 257 27.52 2.44 19.41
N LEU A 258 27.03 2.05 18.22
CA LEU A 258 25.61 2.11 17.83
C LEU A 258 24.77 0.95 18.43
N THR A 259 24.84 0.77 19.75
CA THR A 259 24.10 -0.30 20.45
C THR A 259 22.75 0.15 21.01
N SER A 260 22.42 1.45 20.94
CA SER A 260 21.14 1.99 21.39
C SER A 260 20.68 3.16 20.51
N LEU A 261 19.41 3.56 20.67
CA LEU A 261 18.84 4.71 19.95
C LEU A 261 19.48 6.03 20.40
N GLU A 262 19.83 6.15 21.69
CA GLU A 262 20.53 7.30 22.24
C GLU A 262 21.91 7.44 21.61
N ALA A 263 22.69 6.35 21.54
CA ALA A 263 24.01 6.37 20.91
C ALA A 263 23.94 6.72 19.41
N LEU A 264 22.91 6.23 18.71
CA LEU A 264 22.65 6.61 17.30
C LEU A 264 22.33 8.10 17.17
N SER A 265 21.46 8.61 18.03
CA SER A 265 21.10 10.03 18.07
C SER A 265 22.33 10.89 18.33
N ASP A 266 23.14 10.56 19.33
CA ASP A 266 24.37 11.29 19.67
C ASP A 266 25.39 11.26 18.53
N THR A 267 25.56 10.11 17.89
CA THR A 267 26.41 9.97 16.70
C THR A 267 25.94 10.88 15.58
N PHE A 268 24.63 10.91 15.28
CA PHE A 268 24.06 11.80 14.27
C PHE A 268 24.17 13.27 14.63
N HIS A 269 24.13 13.64 15.91
CA HIS A 269 24.41 15.00 16.35
C HIS A 269 25.88 15.37 16.10
N ASN A 270 26.81 14.51 16.50
CA ASN A 270 28.25 14.73 16.36
C ASN A 270 28.69 14.83 14.89
N LEU A 271 28.05 14.05 14.00
CA LEU A 271 28.27 14.11 12.56
C LEU A 271 27.54 15.27 11.86
N GLY A 272 26.73 16.04 12.58
CA GLY A 272 25.95 17.15 12.01
C GLY A 272 24.70 16.75 11.22
N PHE A 273 24.33 15.47 11.22
CA PHE A 273 23.17 14.96 10.48
C PHE A 273 21.83 15.22 11.18
N HIS A 274 21.82 15.31 12.51
CA HIS A 274 20.59 15.25 13.29
C HIS A 274 19.53 16.29 12.88
N GLN A 275 19.92 17.55 12.66
CA GLN A 275 18.96 18.60 12.29
C GLN A 275 18.32 18.32 10.92
N GLY A 276 19.13 18.03 9.90
CA GLY A 276 18.63 17.75 8.55
C GLY A 276 17.80 16.47 8.48
N LEU A 277 18.21 15.41 9.19
CA LEU A 277 17.42 14.19 9.32
C LEU A 277 16.08 14.44 10.03
N SER A 278 16.06 15.25 11.09
CA SER A 278 14.82 15.61 11.79
C SER A 278 13.88 16.42 10.89
N GLN A 279 14.41 17.38 10.11
CA GLN A 279 13.62 18.14 9.13
C GLN A 279 13.05 17.23 8.04
N TRP A 280 13.86 16.30 7.53
CA TRP A 280 13.43 15.31 6.55
C TRP A 280 12.33 14.38 7.08
N LEU A 281 12.46 13.85 8.30
CA LEU A 281 11.43 13.01 8.91
C LEU A 281 10.10 13.77 9.10
N LYS A 282 10.15 15.05 9.47
CA LYS A 282 8.96 15.93 9.52
C LYS A 282 8.35 16.15 8.14
N LEU A 283 9.17 16.26 7.10
CA LEU A 283 8.72 16.36 5.71
C LEU A 283 8.01 15.08 5.27
N LYS A 284 8.58 13.89 5.56
CA LYS A 284 7.93 12.59 5.29
C LYS A 284 6.60 12.46 6.01
N GLN A 285 6.57 12.79 7.31
CA GLN A 285 5.34 12.80 8.10
C GLN A 285 4.28 13.67 7.44
N ARG A 286 4.63 14.90 7.04
CA ARG A 286 3.72 15.83 6.37
C ARG A 286 3.15 15.28 5.07
N LEU A 287 3.98 14.62 4.25
CA LEU A 287 3.52 14.00 3.00
C LEU A 287 2.47 12.91 3.28
N VAL A 288 2.75 12.00 4.20
CA VAL A 288 1.86 10.88 4.55
C VAL A 288 0.56 11.39 5.16
N THR A 289 0.63 12.28 6.16
CA THR A 289 -0.57 12.79 6.83
C THR A 289 -1.43 13.60 5.87
N ASN A 290 -0.81 14.46 5.06
CA ASN A 290 -1.58 15.25 4.10
C ASN A 290 -2.23 14.38 3.02
N TYR A 291 -1.54 13.36 2.53
CA TYR A 291 -2.11 12.41 1.58
C TYR A 291 -3.39 11.76 2.14
N ILE A 292 -3.33 11.24 3.37
CA ILE A 292 -4.49 10.61 4.03
C ILE A 292 -5.61 11.63 4.30
N GLU A 293 -5.27 12.82 4.79
CA GLU A 293 -6.24 13.90 5.04
C GLU A 293 -6.98 14.30 3.77
N ARG A 294 -6.26 14.49 2.66
CA ARG A 294 -6.87 14.87 1.38
C ARG A 294 -7.74 13.77 0.80
N VAL A 295 -7.34 12.50 0.96
CA VAL A 295 -8.23 11.37 0.64
C VAL A 295 -9.51 11.46 1.48
N ARG A 296 -9.40 11.63 2.80
CA ARG A 296 -10.56 11.72 3.69
C ARG A 296 -11.49 12.88 3.32
N THR A 297 -10.96 14.09 3.14
CA THR A 297 -11.73 15.27 2.71
C THR A 297 -12.46 15.00 1.40
N ALA A 298 -11.77 14.45 0.39
CA ALA A 298 -12.39 14.19 -0.90
C ALA A 298 -13.53 13.14 -0.82
N LEU A 299 -13.43 12.16 0.07
CA LEU A 299 -14.48 11.18 0.33
C LEU A 299 -15.66 11.80 1.07
N ASP A 300 -15.41 12.67 2.06
CA ASP A 300 -16.44 13.40 2.80
C ASP A 300 -17.26 14.31 1.89
N ASP A 301 -16.58 15.06 1.02
CA ASP A 301 -17.19 15.95 0.03
C ASP A 301 -18.03 15.19 -1.01
N SER A 302 -17.81 13.88 -1.13
CA SER A 302 -18.51 13.01 -2.08
C SER A 302 -19.59 12.15 -1.43
N GLY A 303 -19.96 12.46 -0.18
CA GLY A 303 -21.05 11.79 0.52
C GLY A 303 -20.66 10.48 1.21
N PHE A 304 -19.36 10.17 1.32
CA PHE A 304 -18.87 8.94 1.98
C PHE A 304 -18.39 9.19 3.41
N LYS A 305 -18.99 10.16 4.12
CA LYS A 305 -18.62 10.54 5.51
C LYS A 305 -18.73 9.37 6.48
N ASP A 306 -19.70 8.50 6.28
CA ASP A 306 -19.95 7.34 7.15
C ASP A 306 -19.06 6.13 6.81
N ARG A 307 -18.28 6.20 5.73
CA ARG A 307 -17.34 5.13 5.35
C ARG A 307 -16.01 5.30 6.05
N LEU A 308 -15.47 4.21 6.57
CA LEU A 308 -14.19 4.21 7.29
C LEU A 308 -13.01 4.32 6.32
N LEU A 309 -11.97 5.04 6.74
CA LEU A 309 -10.67 5.10 6.09
C LEU A 309 -9.62 4.71 7.13
N VAL A 310 -8.99 3.56 6.95
CA VAL A 310 -8.06 2.98 7.93
C VAL A 310 -6.66 2.94 7.31
N PRO A 311 -5.76 3.87 7.65
CA PRO A 311 -4.36 3.74 7.24
C PRO A 311 -3.68 2.63 8.05
N HIS A 312 -3.00 1.72 7.37
CA HIS A 312 -2.21 0.66 8.00
C HIS A 312 -0.72 0.93 7.74
N ALA A 313 -0.03 1.43 8.77
CA ALA A 313 1.42 1.58 8.81
C ALA A 313 2.04 0.40 9.56
#